data_AF-A0A835VAJ9-F1
#
_entry.id   AF-A0A835VAJ9-F1
#
_cell.length_a   1.000
_cell.length_b   1.000
_cell.length_c   1.000
_cell.angle_alpha   90.00
_cell.angle_beta   90.00
_cell.angle_gamma   90.00
#
_symmetry.space_group_name_H-M   'P 1'
#
loop_
_entity.id
_entity.type
_entity.pdbx_description
1 polymer ?
#
loop_
_entity_poly.entity_id
_entity_poly.type
_entity_poly.pdbx_seq_one_letter_code
_entity_poly.pdbx_strand_id
1 'polypeptide(L)'
;MSSGGAEKASGGIGGVSVKTPADFLKSIRGRPVVVKLNSGVDYRGILACLDGYMNIAMEQTEEYVNGQLKNKYGDAFIRGNNGVENEENEKFFNFD
;
A
#
# COMPACT_ATOMS: atom_id res chain seq x y z
N MET A 1 -4.64 48.66 -39.08
CA MET A 1 -5.31 49.13 -37.86
C MET A 1 -5.71 47.91 -37.07
N SER A 2 -5.20 47.80 -35.83
CA SER A 2 -5.62 46.93 -34.71
C SER A 2 -5.82 45.43 -34.96
N SER A 3 -5.38 44.51 -34.12
CA SER A 3 -4.89 44.53 -32.74
C SER A 3 -4.27 43.15 -32.50
N GLY A 4 -3.13 43.01 -31.83
CA GLY A 4 -3.11 42.77 -30.37
C GLY A 4 -3.98 41.55 -30.02
N GLY A 5 -3.47 40.36 -29.75
CA GLY A 5 -2.41 40.03 -28.81
C GLY A 5 -3.04 39.21 -27.68
N ALA A 6 -2.53 38.00 -27.43
CA ALA A 6 -2.42 37.35 -26.12
C ALA A 6 -2.18 35.84 -26.30
N GLU A 7 -0.90 35.46 -26.26
CA GLU A 7 -0.51 34.19 -25.62
C GLU A 7 -1.11 34.17 -24.20
N LYS A 8 -1.91 33.15 -23.89
CA LYS A 8 -2.22 32.78 -22.52
C LYS A 8 -1.52 31.47 -22.21
N ALA A 9 -0.26 31.61 -21.80
CA ALA A 9 0.26 30.76 -20.75
C ALA A 9 -0.58 31.01 -19.48
N SER A 10 -1.31 29.99 -19.05
CA SER A 10 -1.52 29.74 -17.62
C SER A 10 -1.03 28.31 -17.40
N GLY A 11 0.17 28.10 -16.85
CA GLY A 11 0.45 28.59 -15.50
C GLY A 11 -0.56 27.98 -14.54
N GLY A 12 -0.85 26.68 -14.70
CA GLY A 12 -1.62 25.92 -13.73
C GLY A 12 -0.80 25.82 -12.45
N ILE A 13 -1.13 26.70 -11.50
CA ILE A 13 -0.76 26.57 -10.09
C ILE A 13 -0.91 25.11 -9.73
N GLY A 14 0.17 24.49 -9.26
CA GLY A 14 0.21 23.09 -8.84
C GLY A 14 -1.01 22.81 -7.99
N GLY A 15 -2.01 22.18 -8.62
CA GLY A 15 -3.21 21.78 -7.93
C GLY A 15 -2.73 20.96 -6.78
N VAL A 16 -3.12 21.34 -5.56
CA VAL A 16 -3.12 20.40 -4.45
C VAL A 16 -4.14 19.36 -4.88
N SER A 17 -3.71 18.40 -5.70
CA SER A 17 -4.49 17.23 -6.06
C SER A 17 -4.84 16.64 -4.71
N VAL A 18 -6.13 16.66 -4.36
CA VAL A 18 -6.64 15.91 -3.22
C VAL A 18 -6.01 14.54 -3.34
N LYS A 19 -5.05 14.24 -2.46
CA LYS A 19 -4.33 12.96 -2.52
C LYS A 19 -5.37 11.94 -2.13
N THR A 20 -6.04 11.39 -3.13
CA THR A 20 -7.02 10.36 -2.89
C THR A 20 -6.30 9.21 -2.22
N PRO A 21 -6.97 8.42 -1.36
CA PRO A 21 -6.37 7.21 -0.82
C PRO A 21 -5.72 6.38 -1.93
N ALA A 22 -6.38 6.25 -3.09
CA ALA A 22 -5.85 5.57 -4.27
C ALA A 22 -4.50 6.13 -4.79
N ASP A 23 -4.31 7.45 -4.80
CA ASP A 23 -3.03 8.06 -5.22
C ASP A 23 -1.92 7.80 -4.19
N PHE A 24 -2.28 7.77 -2.91
CA PHE A 24 -1.37 7.32 -1.87
C PHE A 24 -0.98 5.85 -2.07
N LEU A 25 -1.93 4.95 -2.32
CA LEU A 25 -1.66 3.51 -2.59
C LEU A 25 -0.70 3.35 -3.78
N LYS A 26 -0.90 4.11 -4.86
CA LYS A 26 0.01 4.11 -6.02
C LYS A 26 1.42 4.57 -5.65
N SER A 27 1.53 5.59 -4.81
CA SER A 27 2.83 6.19 -4.43
C SER A 27 3.68 5.30 -3.52
N ILE A 28 3.08 4.31 -2.86
CA ILE A 28 3.78 3.41 -1.94
C ILE A 28 4.19 2.07 -2.56
N ARG A 29 3.78 1.79 -3.80
CA ARG A 29 4.22 0.59 -4.53
C ARG A 29 5.73 0.59 -4.72
N GLY A 30 6.34 -0.59 -4.57
CA GLY A 30 7.79 -0.81 -4.65
C GLY A 30 8.58 -0.28 -3.45
N ARG A 31 7.91 0.20 -2.40
CA ARG A 31 8.58 0.72 -1.19
C ARG A 31 8.57 -0.33 -0.08
N PRO A 32 9.59 -0.34 0.79
CA PRO A 32 9.53 -1.09 2.03
C PRO A 32 8.35 -0.63 2.89
N VAL A 33 7.54 -1.58 3.33
CA VAL A 33 6.38 -1.35 4.20
C VAL A 33 6.41 -2.30 5.39
N VAL A 34 5.76 -1.88 6.47
CA VAL A 34 5.50 -2.72 7.64
C VAL A 34 3.99 -2.83 7.82
N VAL A 35 3.48 -4.06 7.73
CA VAL A 35 2.07 -4.38 7.96
C VAL A 35 1.96 -5.01 9.34
N LYS A 36 1.29 -4.30 10.25
CA LYS A 36 1.06 -4.76 11.61
C LYS A 36 -0.33 -5.36 11.72
N LEU A 37 -0.40 -6.63 12.11
CA LEU A 37 -1.67 -7.29 12.42
C LEU A 37 -2.10 -7.00 13.86
N ASN A 38 -3.41 -7.05 14.12
CA ASN A 38 -3.97 -6.90 15.46
C ASN A 38 -3.48 -7.99 16.44
N SER A 39 -3.00 -9.12 15.93
CA SER A 39 -2.36 -10.18 16.72
C SER A 39 -1.00 -9.78 17.30
N GLY A 40 -0.45 -8.61 16.94
CA GLY A 40 0.88 -8.15 17.38
C GLY A 40 2.03 -8.67 16.52
N VAL A 41 1.73 -9.31 15.40
CA VAL A 41 2.71 -9.76 14.41
C VAL A 41 2.98 -8.65 13.39
N ASP A 42 4.25 -8.40 13.09
CA ASP A 42 4.69 -7.44 12.08
C ASP A 42 5.21 -8.18 10.84
N TYR A 43 4.66 -7.86 9.67
CA TYR A 43 5.19 -8.29 8.38
C TYR A 43 5.96 -7.15 7.75
N ARG A 44 7.20 -7.39 7.33
CA ARG A 44 8.06 -6.40 6.69
C ARG A 44 8.45 -6.90 5.32
N GLY A 45 8.38 -6.04 4.31
CA GLY A 45 8.70 -6.44 2.94
C GLY A 45 8.50 -5.29 1.96
N ILE A 46 8.66 -5.57 0.68
CA ILE A 46 8.46 -4.59 -0.40
C ILE A 46 7.02 -4.69 -0.89
N LEU A 47 6.29 -3.57 -0.92
CA LEU A 47 4.92 -3.58 -1.41
C LEU A 47 4.87 -3.82 -2.93
N ALA A 48 4.38 -4.96 -3.38
CA ALA A 48 4.19 -5.24 -4.81
C ALA A 48 2.89 -4.60 -5.32
N CYS A 49 1.78 -4.90 -4.64
CA CYS A 49 0.44 -4.44 -5.02
C CYS A 49 -0.42 -4.16 -3.79
N LEU A 50 -1.30 -3.17 -3.90
CA LEU A 50 -2.32 -2.84 -2.92
C LEU A 50 -3.56 -2.35 -3.65
N ASP A 51 -4.71 -2.91 -3.32
CA ASP A 51 -6.00 -2.56 -3.94
C ASP A 51 -6.94 -1.77 -3.00
N GLY A 52 -8.09 -1.36 -3.52
CA GLY A 52 -9.12 -0.62 -2.77
C GLY A 52 -9.88 -1.45 -1.73
N TYR A 53 -9.63 -2.76 -1.66
CA TYR A 53 -10.15 -3.67 -0.64
C TYR A 53 -9.13 -3.98 0.46
N MET A 54 -7.97 -3.30 0.42
CA MET A 54 -6.84 -3.51 1.33
C MET A 54 -6.19 -4.89 1.22
N ASN A 55 -6.29 -5.55 0.06
CA ASN A 55 -5.45 -6.71 -0.24
C ASN A 55 -4.04 -6.24 -0.57
N ILE A 56 -3.04 -6.82 0.08
CA ILE A 56 -1.64 -6.41 0.00
C ILE A 56 -0.82 -7.59 -0.52
N ALA A 57 -0.14 -7.42 -1.64
CA ALA A 57 0.93 -8.32 -2.07
C ALA A 57 2.28 -7.70 -1.69
N MET A 58 3.15 -8.51 -1.10
CA MET A 58 4.48 -8.10 -0.63
C MET A 58 5.54 -9.09 -1.13
N GLU A 59 6.70 -8.57 -1.51
CA GLU A 59 7.89 -9.34 -1.86
C GLU A 59 8.91 -9.26 -0.72
N GLN A 60 9.84 -10.23 -0.67
CA GLN A 60 10.89 -10.30 0.35
C GLN A 60 10.37 -10.18 1.79
N THR A 61 9.20 -10.78 2.03
CA THR A 61 8.43 -10.64 3.26
C THR A 61 9.05 -11.42 4.40
N GLU A 62 9.21 -10.76 5.54
CA GLU A 62 9.71 -11.29 6.79
C GLU A 62 8.67 -11.10 7.90
N GLU A 63 8.47 -12.11 8.73
CA GLU A 63 7.56 -12.08 9.87
C GLU A 63 8.34 -11.89 11.17
N TYR A 64 7.90 -10.90 11.94
CA TYR A 64 8.45 -10.58 13.24
C TYR A 64 7.37 -10.74 14.30
N VAL A 65 7.70 -11.49 15.35
CA VAL A 65 6.86 -11.65 16.54
C VAL A 65 7.64 -11.12 17.72
N ASN A 66 7.09 -10.13 18.42
CA ASN A 66 7.79 -9.42 19.51
C ASN A 66 9.16 -8.85 19.08
N GLY A 67 9.25 -8.35 17.84
CA GLY A 67 10.48 -7.78 17.27
C GLY A 67 11.54 -8.80 16.87
N GLN A 68 11.31 -10.11 17.05
CA GLN A 68 12.21 -11.17 16.62
C GLN A 68 11.76 -11.75 15.28
N LEU A 69 12.70 -11.88 14.34
CA LEU A 69 12.47 -12.57 13.08
C LEU A 69 12.07 -14.02 13.35
N LYS A 70 10.88 -14.41 12.92
CA LYS A 70 10.36 -15.78 13.01
C LYS A 70 10.48 -16.52 11.70
N ASN A 71 10.06 -15.89 10.60
CA ASN A 71 10.02 -16.52 9.29
C ASN A 71 10.39 -15.55 8.17
N LYS A 72 10.82 -16.11 7.04
CA LYS A 72 10.99 -15.41 5.77
C LYS A 72 10.13 -16.11 4.73
N TYR A 73 9.18 -15.38 4.16
CA TYR A 73 8.20 -15.91 3.21
C TYR A 73 8.57 -15.58 1.75
N GLY A 74 9.37 -14.54 1.51
CA GLY A 74 9.60 -14.08 0.14
C GLY A 74 8.33 -13.40 -0.37
N ASP A 75 7.60 -14.04 -1.27
CA ASP A 75 6.37 -13.48 -1.81
C ASP A 75 5.21 -13.84 -0.88
N ALA A 76 4.45 -12.83 -0.45
CA ALA A 76 3.35 -12.97 0.50
C ALA A 76 2.14 -12.16 0.04
N PHE A 77 0.95 -12.71 0.27
CA PHE A 77 -0.32 -12.04 0.03
C PHE A 77 -1.12 -11.94 1.33
N ILE A 78 -1.50 -10.73 1.71
CA ILE A 78 -2.30 -10.42 2.89
C ILE A 78 -3.66 -9.95 2.42
N ARG A 79 -4.70 -10.71 2.72
CA ARG A 79 -6.07 -10.35 2.38
C ARG A 79 -6.61 -9.26 3.30
N GLY A 80 -7.08 -8.17 2.74
CA GLY A 80 -7.85 -7.17 3.46
C GLY A 80 -9.26 -7.69 3.67
N ASN A 81 -9.61 -8.10 4.89
CA ASN A 81 -10.98 -8.42 5.24
C ASN A 81 -11.55 -7.34 6.16
N ASN A 82 -12.72 -6.80 5.83
CA ASN A 82 -13.41 -5.85 6.68
C ASN A 82 -13.97 -6.59 7.90
N GLY A 83 -13.27 -6.47 9.03
CA GLY A 83 -13.78 -6.63 10.40
C GLY A 83 -14.75 -7.78 10.65
N VAL A 84 -14.22 -8.96 10.99
CA VAL A 84 -14.82 -9.76 12.07
C VAL A 84 -13.64 -10.30 12.89
N GLU A 85 -13.53 -9.87 14.13
CA GLU A 85 -12.66 -10.44 15.14
C GLU A 85 -13.13 -11.87 15.41
N ASN A 86 -12.69 -12.80 14.58
CA ASN A 86 -12.75 -14.22 14.88
C ASN A 86 -11.30 -14.64 15.12
N GLU A 87 -11.05 -15.32 16.25
CA GLU A 87 -9.77 -15.94 16.62
C GLU A 87 -9.20 -16.85 15.52
N GLU A 88 -10.01 -17.17 14.50
CA GLU A 88 -9.70 -17.98 13.32
C GLU A 88 -9.72 -17.16 12.02
N ASN A 89 -9.33 -15.89 12.01
CA ASN A 89 -8.93 -15.25 10.76
C ASN A 89 -7.58 -15.83 10.31
N GLU A 90 -7.68 -17.06 9.84
CA GLU A 90 -6.72 -17.78 9.04
C GLU A 90 -6.16 -16.79 8.03
N LYS A 91 -4.91 -16.40 8.29
CA LYS A 91 -3.81 -16.40 7.34
C LYS A 91 -4.23 -16.96 5.97
N PHE A 92 -4.99 -16.19 5.17
CA PHE A 92 -5.18 -16.46 3.75
C PHE A 92 -3.88 -16.11 3.02
N PHE A 93 -2.81 -16.83 3.38
CA PHE A 93 -1.58 -16.90 2.61
C PHE A 93 -1.79 -18.01 1.58
N ASN A 94 -2.48 -17.67 0.49
CA ASN A 94 -2.36 -18.50 -0.70
C ASN A 94 -0.93 -18.27 -1.23
N PHE A 95 -0.08 -19.26 -1.02
CA PHE A 95 1.14 -19.46 -1.78
C PHE A 95 0.73 -20.20 -3.05
N ASP A 96 0.72 -19.52 -4.19
CA ASP A 96 0.91 -20.21 -5.47
C ASP A 96 2.40 -20.52 -5.65
#